data_AF-A0A7T8GUQ6-F1
#
_entry.id   AF-A0A7T8GUQ6-F1
#
_cell.length_a   1.000
_cell.length_b   1.000
_cell.length_c   1.000
_cell.angle_alpha   90.00
_cell.angle_beta   90.00
_cell.angle_gamma   90.00
#
_symmetry.space_group_name_H-M   'P 1'
#
loop_
_entity.id
_entity.type
_entity.pdbx_description
1 polymer ?
#
loop_
_entity_poly.entity_id
_entity_poly.type
_entity_poly.pdbx_seq_one_letter_code
_entity_poly.pdbx_strand_id
1 'polypeptide(L)'
;MTSLKIVDVLTRFNGTGEVEIWIKQAELAKTLLGIEDLATIIPLFLDGKAFAVYDQLDEEGKKDTGTIFSLIRSIKKNEVDPRGVN
;
A
#
# COMPACT_ATOMS: atom_id res chain seq x y z
N MET A 1 27.46 5.12 -12.08
CA MET A 1 26.19 5.67 -11.59
C MET A 1 25.39 4.52 -11.03
N THR A 2 25.00 4.55 -9.75
CA THR A 2 24.17 3.49 -9.15
C THR A 2 22.75 3.63 -9.71
N SER A 3 22.19 2.54 -10.23
CA SER A 3 20.79 2.51 -10.66
C SER A 3 19.89 2.45 -9.43
N LEU A 4 19.03 3.46 -9.24
CA LEU A 4 18.03 3.48 -8.17
C LEU A 4 16.99 2.39 -8.44
N LYS A 5 16.68 1.58 -7.43
CA LYS A 5 15.65 0.54 -7.51
C LYS A 5 14.47 0.91 -6.63
N ILE A 6 13.29 0.37 -6.94
CA ILE A 6 12.09 0.64 -6.14
C ILE A 6 12.23 0.16 -4.69
N VAL A 7 12.98 -0.91 -4.44
CA VAL A 7 13.27 -1.42 -3.09
C VAL A 7 14.12 -0.46 -2.26
N ASP A 8 14.78 0.52 -2.88
CA ASP A 8 15.54 1.56 -2.19
C ASP A 8 14.63 2.73 -1.74
N VAL A 9 13.41 2.81 -2.27
CA VAL A 9 12.45 3.92 -2.04
C VAL A 9 11.21 3.46 -1.26
N LEU A 10 10.68 2.29 -1.60
CA LEU A 10 9.43 1.77 -1.06
C LEU A 10 9.70 0.57 -0.14
N THR A 11 9.37 0.72 1.14
CA THR A 11 9.45 -0.36 2.12
C THR A 11 8.22 -1.26 2.06
N ARG A 12 8.28 -2.46 2.65
CA ARG A 12 7.06 -3.27 2.83
C ARG A 12 6.10 -2.61 3.82
N PHE A 13 4.80 -2.75 3.57
CA PHE A 13 3.73 -2.25 4.42
C PHE A 13 2.85 -3.40 4.89
N ASN A 14 2.78 -3.60 6.20
CA ASN A 14 2.01 -4.68 6.81
C ASN A 14 0.63 -4.23 7.33
N GLY A 15 0.26 -2.96 7.13
CA GLY A 15 -0.95 -2.36 7.68
C GLY A 15 -0.73 -1.51 8.94
N THR A 16 0.50 -1.41 9.44
CA THR A 16 0.86 -0.60 10.61
C THR A 16 1.73 0.61 10.21
N GLY A 17 1.63 1.72 10.95
CA GLY A 17 2.39 2.94 10.68
C GLY A 17 1.63 3.97 9.82
N GLU A 18 2.36 4.92 9.23
CA GLU A 18 1.77 6.05 8.49
C GLU A 18 1.50 5.71 7.02
N VAL A 19 0.30 5.18 6.76
CA VAL A 19 -0.15 4.77 5.41
C VAL A 19 -0.04 5.91 4.38
N GLU A 20 -0.32 7.16 4.75
CA GLU A 20 -0.21 8.29 3.81
C GLU A 20 1.24 8.62 3.44
N ILE A 21 2.21 8.37 4.33
CA ILE A 21 3.63 8.52 4.01
C ILE A 21 4.03 7.42 3.03
N TRP A 22 3.62 6.18 3.30
CA TRP A 22 3.92 5.05 2.44
C TRP A 22 3.34 5.21 1.02
N ILE A 23 2.09 5.68 0.90
CA ILE A 23 1.46 5.98 -0.39
C ILE A 23 2.25 7.06 -1.15
N LYS A 24 2.63 8.16 -0.49
CA LYS A 24 3.45 9.21 -1.11
C LYS A 24 4.80 8.69 -1.59
N GLN A 25 5.41 7.76 -0.85
CA GLN A 25 6.66 7.11 -1.29
C GLN A 25 6.45 6.24 -2.53
N ALA A 26 5.33 5.53 -2.62
CA ALA A 26 4.99 4.73 -3.81
C ALA A 26 4.74 5.62 -5.04
N GLU A 27 4.01 6.73 -4.87
CA GLU A 27 3.80 7.73 -5.93
C GLU A 27 5.11 8.38 -6.38
N LEU A 28 6.00 8.71 -5.43
CA LEU A 28 7.33 9.23 -5.75
C LEU A 28 8.17 8.21 -6.53
N ALA A 29 8.15 6.94 -6.11
CA ALA A 29 8.83 5.86 -6.81
C ALA A 29 8.33 5.71 -8.25
N LYS A 30 7.02 5.86 -8.47
CA LYS A 30 6.43 5.87 -9.82
C LYS A 30 7.09 6.90 -10.73
N THR A 31 7.20 8.13 -10.26
CA THR A 31 7.79 9.24 -11.03
C THR A 31 9.29 9.06 -11.24
N LEU A 32 10.03 8.68 -10.19
CA LEU A 32 11.49 8.59 -10.26
C LEU A 32 12.00 7.41 -11.10
N LEU A 33 11.23 6.32 -11.13
CA LEU A 33 11.64 5.06 -11.77
C LEU A 33 10.89 4.78 -13.09
N GLY A 34 9.98 5.67 -13.50
CA GLY A 34 9.21 5.51 -14.72
C GLY A 34 8.26 4.31 -14.70
N ILE A 35 7.65 4.02 -13.55
CA ILE A 35 6.68 2.92 -13.43
C ILE A 35 5.36 3.39 -14.05
N GLU A 36 4.86 2.65 -15.04
CA GLU A 36 3.60 3.02 -15.72
C GLU A 36 2.39 2.73 -14.83
N ASP A 37 2.34 1.52 -14.26
CA ASP A 37 1.21 1.04 -13.46
C ASP A 37 1.66 0.53 -12.09
N LEU A 38 1.28 1.27 -11.05
CA LEU A 38 1.55 0.90 -9.67
C LEU A 38 0.74 -0.32 -9.23
N ALA A 39 -0.44 -0.59 -9.79
CA ALA A 39 -1.29 -1.70 -9.38
C ALA A 39 -0.58 -3.06 -9.54
N THR A 40 0.32 -3.16 -10.52
CA THR A 40 1.14 -4.36 -10.76
C THR A 40 2.26 -4.57 -9.75
N ILE A 41 2.72 -3.50 -9.10
CA ILE A 41 3.93 -3.52 -8.26
C ILE A 41 3.57 -3.45 -6.77
N ILE A 42 2.57 -2.65 -6.40
CA ILE A 42 2.13 -2.45 -5.02
C ILE A 42 1.95 -3.77 -4.24
N PRO A 43 1.33 -4.83 -4.79
CA PRO A 43 1.12 -6.08 -4.06
C PRO A 43 2.41 -6.73 -3.56
N LEU A 44 3.54 -6.53 -4.26
CA LEU A 44 4.86 -7.05 -3.88
C LEU A 44 5.42 -6.39 -2.61
N PHE A 45 4.88 -5.22 -2.25
CA PHE A 45 5.27 -4.44 -1.08
C PHE A 45 4.22 -4.50 0.02
N LEU A 46 3.11 -5.21 -0.17
CA LEU A 46 2.16 -5.47 0.90
C LEU A 46 2.55 -6.76 1.64
N ASP A 47 2.36 -6.75 2.96
CA ASP A 47 2.62 -7.89 3.82
C ASP A 47 1.48 -8.05 4.85
N GLY A 48 1.43 -9.19 5.54
CA GLY A 48 0.50 -9.46 6.63
C GLY A 48 -0.94 -9.02 6.35
N LYS A 49 -1.48 -8.15 7.22
CA LYS A 49 -2.86 -7.66 7.14
C LYS A 49 -3.13 -6.84 5.86
N ALA A 50 -2.13 -6.10 5.37
CA ALA A 50 -2.28 -5.31 4.16
C ALA A 50 -2.40 -6.17 2.90
N PHE A 51 -1.61 -7.24 2.80
CA PHE A 51 -1.76 -8.20 1.71
C PHE A 51 -3.08 -8.98 1.83
N ALA A 52 -3.46 -9.38 3.05
CA ALA A 52 -4.70 -10.13 3.28
C ALA A 52 -5.96 -9.35 2.87
N VAL A 53 -6.01 -8.03 3.06
CA VAL A 53 -7.14 -7.24 2.54
C VAL A 53 -7.06 -7.09 1.02
N TYR A 54 -5.87 -6.82 0.47
CA TYR A 54 -5.68 -6.73 -0.98
C TYR A 54 -6.14 -7.99 -1.72
N ASP A 55 -5.86 -9.16 -1.16
CA ASP A 55 -6.21 -10.43 -1.79
C ASP A 55 -7.73 -10.67 -1.89
N GLN A 56 -8.53 -9.99 -1.07
CA GLN A 56 -10.00 -10.03 -1.12
C GLN A 56 -10.60 -9.19 -2.25
N LEU A 57 -9.81 -8.36 -2.94
CA LEU A 57 -10.26 -7.65 -4.13
C LEU A 57 -10.51 -8.63 -5.27
N ASP A 58 -11.51 -8.34 -6.09
CA ASP A 58 -11.70 -9.01 -7.36
C ASP A 58 -10.64 -8.57 -8.39
N GLU A 59 -10.61 -9.25 -9.53
CA GLU A 59 -9.64 -8.99 -10.59
C GLU A 59 -9.69 -7.57 -11.14
N GLU A 60 -10.84 -6.89 -11.04
CA GLU A 60 -10.98 -5.50 -11.47
C GLU A 60 -10.41 -4.53 -10.41
N GLY A 61 -10.73 -4.76 -9.13
CA GLY A 61 -10.16 -3.99 -8.02
C GLY A 61 -8.64 -4.13 -7.92
N LYS A 62 -8.09 -5.30 -8.25
CA LYS A 62 -6.63 -5.54 -8.28
C LYS A 62 -5.89 -4.76 -9.38
N LYS A 63 -6.60 -4.21 -10.38
CA LYS A 63 -6.02 -3.39 -11.47
C LYS A 63 -6.11 -1.89 -11.20
N ASP A 64 -6.93 -1.46 -10.24
CA ASP A 64 -7.09 -0.06 -9.92
C ASP A 64 -6.25 0.34 -8.70
N THR A 65 -5.19 1.13 -8.94
CA THR A 65 -4.33 1.64 -7.88
C THR A 65 -5.13 2.45 -6.84
N GLY A 66 -6.16 3.19 -7.27
CA GLY A 66 -7.02 3.97 -6.38
C GLY A 66 -7.78 3.10 -5.37
N THR A 67 -8.37 2.01 -5.86
CA THR A 67 -9.05 0.98 -5.07
C THR A 67 -8.09 0.33 -4.08
N ILE A 68 -6.90 -0.07 -4.52
CA ILE A 68 -5.88 -0.64 -3.63
C ILE A 68 -5.50 0.34 -2.51
N PHE A 69 -5.25 1.61 -2.84
CA PHE A 69 -4.92 2.65 -1.86
C PHE A 69 -6.06 2.92 -0.89
N SER A 70 -7.30 3.00 -1.38
CA SER A 70 -8.49 3.15 -0.55
C SER A 70 -8.63 2.00 0.46
N LEU A 71 -8.37 0.77 0.00
CA LEU A 71 -8.43 -0.42 0.83
C LEU A 71 -7.37 -0.41 1.93
N ILE A 72 -6.10 -0.15 1.61
CA ILE A 72 -5.04 -0.16 2.64
C ILE A 72 -5.19 0.99 3.65
N ARG A 73 -5.80 2.13 3.26
CA ARG A 73 -6.18 3.20 4.19
C ARG A 73 -7.22 2.75 5.22
N SER A 74 -8.10 1.82 4.84
CA SER A 74 -9.14 1.31 5.73
C SER A 74 -8.59 0.44 6.87
N ILE A 75 -7.36 -0.07 6.76
CA ILE A 75 -6.74 -0.97 7.75
C ILE A 75 -6.60 -0.30 9.12
N LYS A 76 -6.26 1.00 9.15
CA LYS A 76 -6.11 1.80 10.39
C LYS A 76 -7.44 2.04 11.12
N LYS A 77 -8.57 2.03 10.40
CA LYS A 77 -9.89 2.38 10.99
C LYS A 77 -10.44 1.32 11.93
N ASN A 78 -9.90 0.10 11.89
CA ASN A 78 -10.39 -1.03 12.70
C ASN A 78 -9.65 -1.21 14.04
N GLU A 79 -8.81 -0.26 14.45
CA GLU A 79 -8.13 -0.25 15.77
C GLU A 79 -8.68 0.85 16.70
N VAL A 80 -10.01 1.10 16.68
CA VAL A 80 -10.66 1.95 17.68
C VAL A 80 -11.08 1.08 18.89
N ASP A 81 -10.19 1.08 19.89
CA ASP A 81 -10.35 0.81 21.33
C ASP A 81 -11.20 -0.39 21.85
N PRO A 82 -10.60 -1.45 22.44
CA PRO A 82 -11.30 -2.50 23.18
C PRO A 82 -11.85 -2.09 24.56
N ARG A 83 -11.75 -0.81 24.97
CA ARG A 83 -12.21 -0.29 26.28
C ARG A 83 -13.07 0.98 26.17
N GLY A 84 -13.78 1.16 25.06
CA GLY A 84 -14.84 2.17 24.94
C GLY A 84 -16.05 1.85 25.81
N VAL A 85 -15.94 2.15 27.10
CA VAL A 85 -17.07 2.26 28.03
C VAL A 85 -18.00 3.39 27.55
N ASN A 86 -19.27 3.05 27.38
CA ASN A 86 -20.38 3.98 27.55
C ASN A 86 -21.44 3.28 28.40
#